data_AF-A0A800D829-F1
#
_entry.id   AF-A0A800D829-F1
#
_cell.length_a   1.000
_cell.length_b   1.000
_cell.length_c   1.000
_cell.angle_alpha   90.00
_cell.angle_beta   90.00
_cell.angle_gamma   90.00
#
_symmetry.space_group_name_H-M   'P 1'
#
loop_
_entity.id
_entity.type
_entity.pdbx_description
1 polymer ?
#
loop_
_entity_poly.entity_id
_entity_poly.type
_entity_poly.pdbx_seq_one_letter_code
_entity_poly.pdbx_strand_id
1 'polypeptide(L)'
;MTTADEVVLALTWRARNEGPVGVSYTVFTHLLSAEGRLVGQHDGLPAQGSRPTTGWVKGEIIVDVHRMRFKEIGYVGPATVEIGFYDATTGQRVTTPEGADRLVLPVRIEVRPGP
;
A
#
# COMPACT_ATOMS: atom_id res chain seq x y z
N MET A 1 11.03 10.42 -12.05
CA MET A 1 10.03 9.64 -12.82
C MET A 1 8.96 10.59 -13.33
N THR A 2 8.11 10.14 -14.24
CA THR A 2 6.96 10.88 -14.78
C THR A 2 5.66 10.16 -14.42
N THR A 3 4.50 10.76 -14.69
CA THR A 3 3.22 10.09 -14.47
C THR A 3 2.93 8.94 -15.45
N ALA A 4 3.78 8.73 -16.47
CA ALA A 4 3.72 7.57 -17.35
C ALA A 4 4.39 6.33 -16.75
N ASP A 5 5.20 6.50 -15.70
CA ASP A 5 5.88 5.41 -15.01
C ASP A 5 4.96 4.74 -13.96
N GLU A 6 5.26 3.49 -13.61
CA GLU A 6 4.69 2.84 -12.42
C GLU A 6 5.67 2.95 -11.25
N VAL A 7 5.16 3.20 -10.04
CA VAL A 7 5.95 3.07 -8.81
C VAL A 7 5.79 1.64 -8.30
N VAL A 8 6.89 0.89 -8.32
CA VAL A 8 6.92 -0.49 -7.81
C VAL A 8 7.35 -0.48 -6.35
N LEU A 9 6.48 -0.97 -5.47
CA LEU A 9 6.75 -1.14 -4.05
C LEU A 9 6.75 -2.63 -3.70
N ALA A 10 7.87 -3.12 -3.15
CA ALA A 10 7.96 -4.46 -2.60
C ALA A 10 7.89 -4.38 -1.07
N LEU A 11 6.84 -4.95 -0.50
CA LEU A 11 6.64 -5.09 0.94
C LEU A 11 7.03 -6.50 1.37
N THR A 12 7.62 -6.62 2.56
CA THR A 12 7.87 -7.90 3.20
C THR A 12 7.10 -7.92 4.51
N TRP A 13 6.07 -8.75 4.56
CA TRP A 13 5.25 -8.92 5.74
C TRP A 13 5.73 -10.11 6.56
N ARG A 14 5.71 -9.97 7.89
CA ARG A 14 5.91 -11.09 8.80
C ARG A 14 4.67 -11.26 9.65
N ALA A 15 4.02 -12.41 9.54
CA ALA A 15 2.85 -12.73 10.35
C ALA A 15 3.26 -12.89 11.82
N ARG A 16 2.65 -12.12 12.72
CA ARG A 16 2.94 -12.14 14.17
C ARG A 16 1.82 -12.75 15.01
N ASN A 17 0.64 -12.87 14.42
CA ASN A 17 -0.57 -13.33 15.09
C ASN A 17 -0.44 -14.81 15.46
N GLU A 18 -0.99 -15.19 16.62
CA GLU A 18 -0.95 -16.59 17.08
C GLU A 18 -2.09 -17.43 16.51
N GLY A 19 -3.20 -16.79 16.15
CA GLY A 19 -4.37 -17.42 15.53
C GLY A 19 -4.65 -16.86 14.12
N PRO A 20 -5.54 -17.53 13.37
CA PRO A 20 -5.91 -17.09 12.03
C PRO A 20 -6.57 -15.72 12.06
N VAL A 21 -6.31 -14.91 11.04
CA VAL A 21 -7.05 -13.66 10.81
C VAL A 21 -8.39 -14.04 10.19
N GLY A 22 -9.50 -13.58 10.76
CA GLY A 22 -10.84 -13.90 10.24
C GLY A 22 -11.26 -13.12 8.98
N VAL A 23 -10.50 -12.07 8.64
CA VAL A 23 -10.79 -11.14 7.54
C VAL A 23 -9.66 -11.21 6.52
N SER A 24 -10.01 -11.33 5.23
CA SER A 24 -9.05 -11.26 4.13
C SER A 24 -8.79 -9.80 3.77
N TYR A 25 -7.99 -9.12 4.58
CA TYR A 25 -7.64 -7.72 4.37
C TYR A 25 -6.93 -7.47 3.02
N THR A 26 -7.28 -6.33 2.42
CA THR A 26 -6.64 -5.76 1.23
C THR A 26 -5.56 -4.79 1.67
N VAL A 27 -4.40 -4.82 1.00
CA VAL A 27 -3.35 -3.82 1.16
C VAL A 27 -3.67 -2.66 0.24
N PHE A 28 -3.72 -1.44 0.79
CA PHE A 28 -3.68 -0.22 -0.01
C PHE A 28 -2.24 0.30 -0.06
N THR A 29 -1.84 0.82 -1.20
CA THR A 29 -0.58 1.53 -1.40
C THR A 29 -0.89 2.81 -2.16
N HIS A 30 -0.59 3.96 -1.58
CA HIS A 30 -0.97 5.25 -2.13
C HIS A 30 0.25 6.13 -2.36
N LEU A 31 0.19 6.90 -3.44
CA LEU A 31 1.04 8.06 -3.69
C LEU A 31 0.24 9.31 -3.33
N LEU A 32 0.78 10.12 -2.42
CA LEU A 32 0.17 11.37 -1.98
C LEU A 32 1.02 12.57 -2.41
N SER A 33 0.38 13.66 -2.85
CA SER A 33 1.05 14.94 -3.12
C SER A 33 1.57 15.58 -1.82
N ALA A 34 2.31 16.68 -1.94
CA ALA A 34 2.76 17.48 -0.79
C ALA A 34 1.59 17.96 0.09
N GLU A 35 0.42 18.18 -0.50
CA GLU A 35 -0.81 18.60 0.16
C GLU A 35 -1.64 17.42 0.70
N GLY A 36 -1.14 16.19 0.57
CA GLY A 36 -1.81 14.97 1.05
C GLY A 36 -2.90 14.44 0.11
N ARG A 37 -2.99 14.94 -1.12
CA ARG A 37 -3.97 14.49 -2.11
C ARG A 37 -3.50 13.21 -2.80
N LEU A 38 -4.43 12.30 -3.08
CA LEU A 38 -4.13 11.02 -3.73
C LEU A 38 -3.81 11.20 -5.22
N VAL A 39 -2.55 11.03 -5.60
CA VAL A 39 -2.05 11.21 -6.98
C VAL A 39 -1.89 9.89 -7.73
N GLY A 40 -1.80 8.77 -7.00
CA GLY A 40 -1.68 7.43 -7.57
C GLY A 40 -1.90 6.36 -6.51
N GLN A 41 -2.16 5.12 -6.92
CA GLN A 41 -2.40 4.02 -5.98
C GLN A 41 -2.32 2.64 -6.61
N HIS A 42 -2.32 1.64 -5.75
CA HIS A 42 -2.71 0.27 -6.03
C HIS A 42 -3.28 -0.38 -4.77
N ASP A 43 -4.38 -1.11 -4.94
CA ASP A 43 -5.08 -1.83 -3.88
C ASP A 43 -5.21 -3.29 -4.29
N GLY A 44 -4.87 -4.21 -3.39
CA GLY A 44 -4.95 -5.64 -3.70
C GLY A 44 -4.72 -6.55 -2.51
N LEU A 45 -5.18 -7.79 -2.63
CA LEU A 45 -4.85 -8.84 -1.67
C LEU A 45 -3.35 -9.12 -1.70
N PRO A 46 -2.73 -9.52 -0.58
CA PRO A 46 -1.30 -9.72 -0.53
C PRO A 46 -0.81 -10.77 -1.52
N ALA A 47 0.40 -10.54 -2.04
CA ALA A 47 1.07 -11.36 -3.05
C ALA A 47 0.17 -11.61 -4.27
N GLN A 48 -0.47 -10.54 -4.76
CA GLN A 48 -1.38 -10.58 -5.92
C GLN A 48 -2.52 -11.59 -5.74
N GLY A 49 -3.07 -11.66 -4.53
CA GLY A 49 -4.16 -12.57 -4.18
C GLY A 49 -3.74 -14.01 -3.89
N SER A 50 -2.46 -14.37 -4.06
CA SER A 50 -1.98 -15.72 -3.75
C SER A 50 -1.77 -15.99 -2.26
N ARG A 51 -1.74 -14.93 -1.43
CA ARG A 51 -1.60 -15.04 0.04
C ARG A 51 -2.62 -14.16 0.78
N PRO A 52 -3.92 -14.49 0.74
CA PRO A 52 -4.92 -13.85 1.59
C PRO A 52 -4.50 -13.89 3.06
N THR A 53 -4.74 -12.81 3.81
CA THR A 53 -4.31 -12.71 5.22
C THR A 53 -4.95 -13.76 6.14
N THR A 54 -6.09 -14.32 5.75
CA THR A 54 -6.75 -15.44 6.45
C THR A 54 -5.92 -16.73 6.47
N GLY A 55 -5.02 -16.89 5.51
CA GLY A 55 -4.14 -18.07 5.39
C GLY A 55 -2.77 -17.89 6.04
N TRP A 56 -2.45 -16.72 6.58
CA TRP A 56 -1.12 -16.45 7.12
C TRP A 56 -0.90 -17.19 8.44
N VAL A 57 0.25 -17.83 8.58
CA VAL A 57 0.64 -18.53 9.82
C VAL A 57 1.74 -17.80 10.59
N LYS A 58 1.77 -17.95 11.92
CA LYS A 58 2.76 -17.28 12.79
C LYS A 58 4.18 -17.50 12.28
N GLY A 59 4.90 -16.40 12.04
CA GLY A 59 6.28 -16.39 11.58
C GLY A 59 6.47 -16.46 10.07
N GLU A 60 5.41 -16.71 9.28
CA GLU A 60 5.46 -16.70 7.82
C GLU A 60 5.93 -15.33 7.30
N ILE A 61 6.73 -15.38 6.22
CA ILE A 61 7.22 -14.20 5.51
C ILE A 61 6.55 -14.16 4.13
N ILE A 62 5.86 -13.07 3.84
CA ILE A 62 5.16 -12.86 2.56
C ILE A 62 5.82 -11.69 1.84
N VAL A 63 6.30 -11.94 0.63
CA VAL A 63 6.76 -10.89 -0.28
C VAL A 63 5.57 -10.44 -1.12
N ASP A 64 5.31 -9.14 -1.11
CA ASP A 64 4.10 -8.55 -1.66
C ASP A 64 4.46 -7.36 -2.53
N VAL A 65 4.19 -7.45 -3.83
CA VAL A 65 4.61 -6.46 -4.82
C VAL A 65 3.40 -5.70 -5.33
N HIS A 66 3.40 -4.39 -5.08
CA HIS A 66 2.37 -3.47 -5.55
C HIS A 66 2.91 -2.55 -6.64
N ARG A 67 2.10 -2.35 -7.68
CA ARG A 67 2.42 -1.50 -8.83
C ARG A 67 1.48 -0.31 -8.84
N MET A 68 1.90 0.77 -8.19
CA MET A 68 1.09 1.98 -8.09
C MET A 68 1.12 2.74 -9.41
N ARG A 69 -0.07 2.99 -9.94
CA ARG A 69 -0.27 3.82 -11.15
C ARG A 69 -0.69 5.22 -10.73
N PHE A 70 -0.18 6.22 -11.44
CA PHE A 70 -0.68 7.59 -11.30
C PHE A 70 -2.12 7.68 -11.80
N LYS A 71 -2.99 8.24 -10.98
CA LYS A 71 -4.37 8.58 -11.35
C LYS A 71 -4.45 9.99 -11.92
N GLU A 72 -3.62 10.89 -11.42
CA GLU A 72 -3.49 12.25 -11.92
C GLU A 72 -2.36 12.33 -12.91
N ILE A 73 -2.70 12.24 -14.19
CA ILE A 73 -1.75 12.41 -15.29
C ILE A 73 -1.31 13.87 -15.34
N GLY A 74 0.00 14.10 -15.44
CA GLY A 74 0.59 15.44 -15.44
C GLY A 74 0.88 16.02 -14.06
N TYR A 75 0.66 15.27 -12.97
CA TYR A 75 1.18 15.64 -11.66
C TYR A 75 2.69 15.89 -11.71
N VAL A 76 3.15 17.00 -11.13
CA VAL A 76 4.57 17.37 -11.03
C VAL A 76 4.83 17.84 -9.60
N GLY A 77 5.91 17.34 -9.01
CA GLY A 77 6.34 17.66 -7.66
C GLY A 77 6.61 16.43 -6.80
N PRO A 78 6.87 16.64 -5.50
CA PRO A 78 7.19 15.56 -4.59
C PRO A 78 5.94 14.76 -4.22
N ALA A 79 6.07 13.44 -4.10
CA ALA A 79 5.03 12.55 -3.60
C ALA A 79 5.57 11.66 -2.46
N THR A 80 4.73 11.34 -1.49
CA THR A 80 5.02 10.38 -0.43
C THR A 80 4.25 9.09 -0.63
N VAL A 81 4.76 7.99 -0.08
CA VAL A 81 4.09 6.69 -0.11
C VAL A 81 3.45 6.41 1.25
N GLU A 82 2.19 5.99 1.26
CA GLU A 82 1.58 5.36 2.44
C GLU A 82 1.07 3.96 2.12
N ILE A 83 1.02 3.13 3.16
CA ILE A 83 0.51 1.76 3.09
C ILE A 83 -0.39 1.46 4.29
N GLY A 84 -1.20 0.41 4.15
CA GLY A 84 -1.93 -0.17 5.28
C GLY A 84 -2.89 -1.26 4.81
N PHE A 85 -3.67 -1.76 5.76
CA PHE A 85 -4.67 -2.78 5.50
C PHE A 85 -6.07 -2.21 5.69
N TYR A 86 -7.02 -2.70 4.90
CA TYR A 86 -8.43 -2.44 5.11
C TYR A 86 -9.27 -3.67 4.78
N ASP A 87 -10.43 -3.76 5.40
CA ASP A 87 -11.46 -4.72 5.03
C ASP A 87 -12.20 -4.21 3.79
N ALA A 88 -12.10 -4.92 2.68
CA ALA A 88 -12.74 -4.52 1.42
C ALA A 88 -14.27 -4.61 1.44
N THR A 89 -14.86 -5.36 2.36
CA THR A 89 -16.32 -5.46 2.50
C THR A 89 -16.89 -4.26 3.24
N THR A 90 -16.18 -3.75 4.25
CA THR A 90 -16.68 -2.65 5.11
C THR A 90 -16.02 -1.30 4.82
N GLY A 91 -14.86 -1.29 4.17
CA GLY A 91 -14.01 -0.12 4.01
C GLY A 91 -13.22 0.25 5.27
N GLN A 92 -13.35 -0.52 6.36
CA GLN A 92 -12.71 -0.20 7.63
C GLN A 92 -11.20 -0.47 7.55
N ARG A 93 -10.39 0.54 7.91
CA ARG A 93 -8.94 0.43 7.99
C ARG A 93 -8.51 -0.28 9.28
N VAL A 94 -7.43 -1.05 9.18
CA VAL A 94 -6.78 -1.70 10.33
C VAL A 94 -5.92 -0.68 11.05
N THR A 95 -6.09 -0.57 12.37
CA THR A 95 -5.29 0.33 13.20
C THR A 95 -4.07 -0.36 13.79
N THR A 96 -2.98 0.39 13.94
CA THR A 96 -1.81 0.00 14.72
C THR A 96 -2.12 0.11 16.22
N PRO A 97 -1.29 -0.46 17.11
CA PRO A 97 -1.44 -0.29 18.56
C PRO A 97 -1.47 1.19 19.00
N GLU A 98 -0.81 2.07 18.25
CA GLU A 98 -0.76 3.51 18.49
C GLU A 98 -1.97 4.27 17.90
N GLY A 99 -2.90 3.56 17.26
CA GLY A 99 -4.15 4.10 16.71
C GLY A 99 -4.03 4.66 15.30
N ALA A 100 -2.86 4.61 14.66
CA ALA A 100 -2.71 4.99 13.26
C ALA A 100 -3.38 3.95 12.35
N ASP A 101 -4.01 4.36 11.25
CA ASP A 101 -4.68 3.46 10.29
C ASP A 101 -3.92 3.31 8.96
N ARG A 102 -2.69 3.85 8.95
CA ARG A 102 -1.74 3.85 7.84
C ARG A 102 -0.32 4.02 8.35
N LEU A 103 0.64 3.60 7.54
CA LEU A 103 2.06 3.90 7.70
C LEU A 103 2.51 4.75 6.53
N VAL A 104 3.08 5.93 6.79
CA VAL A 104 3.78 6.72 5.77
C VAL A 104 5.23 6.25 5.72
N LEU A 105 5.67 5.80 4.55
CA LEU A 105 7.03 5.34 4.36
C LEU A 105 7.98 6.55 4.30
N PRO A 106 9.20 6.45 4.86
CA PRO A 106 10.19 7.53 4.87
C PRO A 106 10.90 7.68 3.51
N VAL A 107 10.14 7.60 2.42
CA VAL A 107 10.60 7.75 1.04
C VAL A 107 9.80 8.87 0.37
N ARG A 108 10.51 9.68 -0.41
CA ARG A 108 9.92 10.70 -1.28
C ARG A 108 10.23 10.36 -2.72
N ILE A 109 9.24 10.56 -3.57
CA ILE A 109 9.29 10.34 -5.01
C ILE A 109 9.21 11.69 -5.68
N GLU A 110 10.19 12.01 -6.52
CA GLU A 110 10.15 13.23 -7.32
C GLU A 110 9.52 12.94 -8.68
N VAL A 111 8.34 13.51 -8.91
CA VAL A 111 7.62 13.41 -10.18
C VAL A 111 7.94 14.64 -11.02
N ARG A 112 8.44 14.39 -12.22
CA ARG A 112 8.87 15.42 -13.17
C ARG A 112 7.90 15.48 -14.35
N PRO A 113 7.85 16.60 -15.07
CA PRO A 113 7.08 16.68 -16.31
C PRO A 113 7.42 15.53 -17.26
N GLY A 114 6.41 15.02 -17.96
CA GLY A 114 6.61 14.11 -19.08
C GLY A 114 7.39 14.80 -20.22
N PRO A 115 7.99 14.00 -21.13
CA PRO A 115 8.53 14.53 -22.37
C PRO A 115 7.44 15.19 -23.24
#